data_AF-A0A7S0P6X3-F1
#
_entry.id   AF-A0A7S0P6X3-F1
#
_cell.length_a   1.000
_cell.length_b   1.000
_cell.length_c   1.000
_cell.angle_alpha   90.00
_cell.angle_beta   90.00
_cell.angle_gamma   90.00
#
_symmetry.space_group_name_H-M   'P 1'
#
loop_
_entity.id
_entity.type
_entity.pdbx_description
1 polymer ?
#
loop_
_entity_poly.entity_id
_entity_poly.type
_entity_poly.pdbx_seq_one_letter_code
_entity_poly.pdbx_strand_id
1 'polypeptide(L)'
;KPHARLGAAHAAAGRTDAAVEAYRRAVELEPQNSLWLGELSRLQRKSEPPSSGAGATTEPIEQLKAEGNHAYAGGHYAAAAGRYTRALEALCETDGDAVLPVITQRAAASRCSFGSAERSRAVAVLLSNRCAALLRLLAYRAA
;
A
#
# COMPACT_ATOMS: atom_id res chain seq x y z
N LYS A 1 27.63 -22.04 -15.51
CA LYS A 1 26.92 -21.18 -16.51
C LYS A 1 27.18 -19.71 -16.19
N PRO A 2 27.35 -18.84 -17.20
CA PRO A 2 27.85 -17.47 -17.00
C PRO A 2 26.94 -16.61 -16.10
N HIS A 3 25.61 -16.67 -16.26
CA HIS A 3 24.66 -15.89 -15.45
C HIS A 3 24.64 -16.27 -13.97
N ALA A 4 24.72 -17.55 -13.65
CA ALA A 4 24.80 -18.03 -12.27
C ALA A 4 26.10 -17.63 -11.54
N ARG A 5 27.23 -17.66 -12.25
CA ARG A 5 28.53 -17.21 -11.71
C ARG A 5 28.55 -15.70 -11.50
N LEU A 6 27.90 -14.95 -12.40
CA LEU A 6 27.68 -13.51 -12.24
C LEU A 6 26.81 -13.20 -11.03
N GLY A 7 25.70 -13.91 -10.84
CA GLY A 7 24.83 -13.75 -9.66
C GLY A 7 25.59 -13.96 -8.35
N ALA A 8 26.38 -15.03 -8.27
CA ALA A 8 27.20 -15.32 -7.10
C ALA A 8 28.26 -14.23 -6.84
N ALA A 9 28.92 -13.74 -7.90
CA ALA A 9 29.91 -12.67 -7.80
C ALA A 9 29.29 -11.34 -7.35
N HIS A 10 28.11 -10.99 -7.86
CA HIS A 10 27.37 -9.80 -7.44
C HIS A 10 26.87 -9.91 -6.00
N ALA A 11 26.39 -11.09 -5.59
CA ALA A 11 25.97 -11.36 -4.21
C ALA A 11 27.12 -11.23 -3.22
N ALA A 12 28.30 -11.78 -3.57
CA ALA A 12 29.52 -11.66 -2.76
C ALA A 12 30.03 -10.20 -2.70
N ALA A 13 29.83 -9.42 -3.76
CA ALA A 13 30.17 -8.01 -3.82
C ALA A 13 29.10 -7.09 -3.17
N GLY A 14 28.08 -7.63 -2.50
CA GLY A 14 27.02 -6.87 -1.85
C GLY A 14 26.05 -6.15 -2.81
N ARG A 15 26.16 -6.40 -4.12
CA ARG A 15 25.33 -5.79 -5.16
C ARG A 15 24.08 -6.64 -5.36
N THR A 16 23.17 -6.58 -4.39
CA THR A 16 22.00 -7.47 -4.30
C THR A 16 21.09 -7.35 -5.54
N ASP A 17 20.83 -6.15 -6.05
CA ASP A 17 19.96 -5.94 -7.22
C ASP A 17 20.53 -6.60 -8.49
N ALA A 18 21.83 -6.40 -8.74
CA ALA A 18 22.52 -7.02 -9.88
C ALA A 18 22.61 -8.56 -9.73
N ALA A 19 22.67 -9.06 -8.49
CA ALA A 19 22.64 -10.49 -8.21
C ALA A 19 21.26 -11.08 -8.53
N VAL A 20 20.18 -10.42 -8.10
CA VAL A 20 18.79 -10.85 -8.38
C VAL A 20 18.54 -10.96 -9.88
N GLU A 21 18.93 -9.95 -10.66
CA GLU A 21 18.77 -9.97 -12.13
C GLU A 21 19.56 -11.12 -12.78
N ALA A 22 20.78 -11.37 -12.34
CA ALA A 22 21.61 -12.45 -12.87
C ALA A 22 21.07 -13.84 -12.52
N TYR A 23 20.52 -14.02 -11.30
CA TYR A 23 19.86 -15.27 -10.91
C TYR A 23 18.48 -15.44 -11.56
N ARG A 24 17.75 -14.35 -11.82
CA ARG A 24 16.48 -14.39 -12.57
C ARG A 24 16.69 -14.95 -13.97
N ARG A 25 17.71 -14.46 -14.69
CA ARG A 25 18.10 -15.01 -16.01
C ARG A 25 18.56 -16.47 -15.93
N ALA A 26 19.21 -16.87 -14.83
CA ALA A 26 19.61 -18.26 -14.62
C ALA A 26 18.39 -19.19 -14.42
N VAL A 27 17.36 -18.73 -13.69
CA VAL A 27 16.09 -19.45 -13.50
C VAL A 27 15.26 -19.48 -14.79
N GLU A 28 15.23 -18.41 -15.59
CA GLU A 28 14.58 -18.40 -16.91
C GLU A 28 15.16 -19.49 -17.85
N LEU A 29 16.47 -19.72 -17.77
CA LEU A 29 17.17 -20.71 -18.59
C LEU A 29 17.08 -22.13 -18.02
N GLU A 30 16.95 -22.28 -16.70
CA GLU A 30 16.84 -23.56 -16.00
C GLU A 30 15.81 -23.50 -14.86
N PRO A 31 14.52 -23.56 -15.18
CA PRO A 31 13.46 -23.41 -14.17
C PRO A 31 13.37 -24.57 -13.18
N GLN A 32 14.00 -25.71 -13.48
CA GLN A 32 14.00 -26.90 -12.60
C GLN A 32 15.23 -26.97 -11.68
N ASN A 33 16.16 -26.00 -11.78
CA ASN A 33 17.37 -26.03 -10.98
C ASN A 33 17.12 -25.38 -9.61
N SER A 34 16.91 -26.24 -8.61
CA SER A 34 16.64 -25.86 -7.22
C SER A 34 17.72 -24.97 -6.59
N LEU A 35 18.95 -25.04 -7.09
CA LEU A 35 20.05 -24.22 -6.61
C LEU A 35 19.87 -22.75 -6.98
N TRP A 36 19.45 -22.44 -8.22
CA TRP A 36 19.19 -21.06 -8.65
C TRP A 36 17.93 -20.50 -8.02
N LEU A 37 16.89 -21.32 -7.88
CA LEU A 37 15.67 -20.94 -7.17
C LEU A 37 15.95 -20.61 -5.70
N GLY A 38 16.78 -21.42 -5.02
CA GLY A 38 17.17 -21.19 -3.64
C GLY A 38 17.99 -19.91 -3.46
N GLU A 39 18.95 -19.66 -4.37
CA GLU A 39 19.76 -18.44 -4.34
C GLU A 39 18.95 -17.18 -4.68
N LEU A 40 18.07 -17.25 -5.68
CA LEU A 40 17.13 -16.17 -6.00
C LEU A 40 16.22 -15.88 -4.81
N SER A 41 15.66 -16.90 -4.16
CA SER A 41 14.79 -16.72 -2.99
C SER A 41 15.55 -16.11 -1.81
N ARG A 42 16.81 -16.52 -1.59
CA ARG A 42 17.67 -15.97 -0.53
C ARG A 42 17.99 -14.51 -0.78
N LEU A 43 18.27 -14.15 -2.03
CA LEU A 43 18.55 -12.77 -2.42
C LEU A 43 17.29 -11.93 -2.41
N GLN A 44 16.15 -12.44 -2.85
CA GLN A 44 14.85 -11.78 -2.74
C GLN A 44 14.50 -11.49 -1.29
N ARG A 45 14.65 -12.43 -0.36
CA ARG A 45 14.45 -12.14 1.07
C ARG A 45 15.41 -11.10 1.64
N LYS A 46 16.56 -10.88 1.01
CA LYS A 46 17.57 -9.89 1.42
C LYS A 46 17.40 -8.54 0.71
N SER A 47 16.84 -8.54 -0.50
CA SER A 47 16.54 -7.35 -1.31
C SER A 47 15.12 -6.86 -1.17
N GLU A 48 14.23 -7.68 -0.62
CA GLU A 48 12.93 -7.25 -0.14
C GLU A 48 13.25 -6.28 1.01
N PRO A 49 13.05 -4.94 0.84
CA PRO A 49 12.79 -4.14 2.01
C PRO A 49 11.64 -4.85 2.75
N PRO A 50 11.54 -4.80 4.08
CA PRO A 50 10.43 -5.42 4.79
C PRO A 50 9.08 -4.92 4.22
N SER A 51 8.56 -5.60 3.22
CA SER A 51 7.31 -5.28 2.55
C SER A 51 6.40 -6.46 2.78
N SER A 52 5.78 -6.42 3.96
CA SER A 52 4.45 -6.94 4.29
C SER A 52 4.47 -7.60 5.65
N GLY A 53 4.69 -6.75 6.64
CA GLY A 53 4.41 -6.98 8.05
C GLY A 53 4.50 -5.64 8.73
N ALA A 54 3.36 -4.96 8.89
CA ALA A 54 3.17 -3.86 9.83
C ALA A 54 4.28 -2.79 9.84
N GLY A 55 4.35 -2.04 8.74
CA GLY A 55 5.24 -0.90 8.61
C GLY A 55 4.75 0.06 7.55
N ALA A 56 3.43 0.16 7.34
CA ALA A 56 2.90 1.43 6.91
C ALA A 56 3.47 2.43 7.91
N THR A 57 4.31 3.35 7.43
CA THR A 57 4.53 4.61 8.13
C THR A 57 3.19 4.96 8.72
N THR A 58 3.10 4.99 10.04
CA THR A 58 1.90 5.45 10.73
C THR A 58 1.85 6.94 10.41
N GLU A 59 1.56 7.30 9.15
CA GLU A 59 1.16 8.63 8.80
C GLU A 59 -0.05 8.85 9.68
N PRO A 60 0.05 9.77 10.65
CA PRO A 60 -1.02 9.97 11.59
C PRO A 60 -2.28 10.19 10.77
N ILE A 61 -3.39 9.55 11.14
CA ILE A 61 -4.68 9.76 10.48
C ILE A 61 -4.99 11.27 10.34
N GLU A 62 -4.51 12.06 11.31
CA GLU A 62 -4.53 13.52 11.29
C GLU A 62 -3.72 14.17 10.16
N GLN A 63 -2.56 13.64 9.80
CA GLN A 63 -1.78 14.10 8.63
C GLN A 63 -2.53 13.81 7.33
N LEU A 64 -3.05 12.59 7.15
CA LEU A 64 -3.82 12.22 5.95
C LEU A 64 -5.09 13.08 5.81
N LYS A 65 -5.77 13.38 6.94
CA LYS A 65 -6.87 14.34 7.00
C LYS A 65 -6.43 15.75 6.58
N ALA A 66 -5.35 16.26 7.15
CA ALA A 66 -4.85 17.60 6.85
C ALA A 66 -4.47 17.76 5.38
N GLU A 67 -3.77 16.77 4.81
CA GLU A 67 -3.40 16.78 3.40
C GLU A 67 -4.62 16.63 2.46
N GLY A 68 -5.62 15.85 2.87
CA GLY A 68 -6.91 15.75 2.17
C GLY A 68 -7.65 17.09 2.15
N ASN A 69 -7.68 17.79 3.30
CA ASN A 69 -8.27 19.12 3.43
C ASN A 69 -7.53 20.15 2.56
N HIS A 70 -6.19 20.13 2.56
CA HIS A 70 -5.39 21.01 1.71
C HIS A 70 -5.64 20.76 0.21
N ALA A 71 -5.71 19.49 -0.20
CA ALA A 71 -6.03 19.13 -1.59
C ALA A 71 -7.45 19.57 -1.97
N TYR A 72 -8.41 19.45 -1.06
CA TYR A 72 -9.79 19.90 -1.26
C TYR A 72 -9.85 21.42 -1.43
N ALA A 73 -9.15 22.18 -0.58
CA ALA A 73 -9.06 23.64 -0.66
C ALA A 73 -8.39 24.11 -1.95
N GLY A 74 -7.40 23.35 -2.44
CA GLY A 74 -6.72 23.61 -3.72
C GLY A 74 -7.49 23.14 -4.96
N GLY A 75 -8.72 22.64 -4.84
CA GLY A 75 -9.54 22.14 -5.97
C GLY A 75 -9.11 20.77 -6.51
N HIS A 76 -8.11 20.12 -5.89
CA HIS A 76 -7.61 18.81 -6.28
C HIS A 76 -8.47 17.70 -5.68
N TYR A 77 -9.74 17.65 -6.08
CA TYR A 77 -10.76 16.80 -5.46
C TYR A 77 -10.46 15.29 -5.56
N ALA A 78 -9.84 14.84 -6.66
CA ALA A 78 -9.43 13.44 -6.82
C ALA A 78 -8.34 13.04 -5.81
N ALA A 79 -7.34 13.91 -5.60
CA ALA A 79 -6.28 13.68 -4.62
C ALA A 79 -6.84 13.74 -3.19
N ALA A 80 -7.77 14.66 -2.90
CA ALA A 80 -8.46 14.74 -1.62
C ALA A 80 -9.22 13.44 -1.30
N ALA A 81 -9.98 12.89 -2.26
CA ALA A 81 -10.72 11.64 -2.08
C ALA A 81 -9.79 10.44 -1.82
N GLY A 82 -8.65 10.37 -2.51
CA GLY A 82 -7.63 9.35 -2.27
C GLY A 82 -7.04 9.40 -0.86
N ARG A 83 -6.75 10.60 -0.36
CA ARG A 83 -6.20 10.79 1.00
C ARG A 83 -7.18 10.42 2.11
N TYR A 84 -8.45 10.80 1.98
CA TYR A 84 -9.47 10.34 2.93
C TYR A 84 -9.68 8.83 2.88
N THR A 85 -9.48 8.19 1.72
CA THR A 85 -9.60 6.73 1.59
C THR A 85 -8.48 6.01 2.31
N ARG A 86 -7.23 6.48 2.15
CA ARG A 86 -6.10 5.97 2.94
C ARG A 86 -6.26 6.18 4.44
N ALA A 87 -6.81 7.31 4.87
CA ALA A 87 -7.09 7.56 6.28
C ALA A 87 -8.12 6.57 6.86
N LEU A 88 -9.10 6.16 6.04
CA LEU A 88 -10.09 5.14 6.42
C LEU A 88 -9.47 3.74 6.45
N GLU A 89 -8.62 3.41 5.48
CA GLU A 89 -7.87 2.14 5.45
C GLU A 89 -6.97 2.00 6.69
N ALA A 90 -6.23 3.05 7.05
CA ALA A 90 -5.38 3.07 8.24
C ALA A 90 -6.16 2.94 9.56
N LEU A 91 -7.38 3.47 9.62
CA LEU A 91 -8.29 3.28 10.77
C LEU A 91 -8.82 1.85 10.87
N CYS A 92 -8.95 1.13 9.75
CA CYS A 92 -9.44 -0.26 9.73
C CYS A 92 -8.32 -1.28 9.94
N GLU A 93 -7.10 -1.02 9.43
CA GLU A 93 -5.94 -1.90 9.62
C GLU A 93 -5.56 -2.09 11.10
N THR A 94 -5.83 -1.10 11.95
CA THR A 94 -5.58 -1.20 13.40
C THR A 94 -6.45 -2.21 14.13
N ASP A 95 -7.56 -2.67 13.55
CA ASP A 95 -8.52 -3.57 14.22
C ASP A 95 -8.47 -5.03 13.70
N GLY A 96 -7.60 -5.36 12.73
CA GLY A 96 -7.42 -6.74 12.26
C GLY A 96 -8.60 -7.36 11.50
N ASP A 97 -9.68 -6.61 11.29
CA ASP A 97 -10.86 -7.02 10.54
C ASP A 97 -10.75 -6.64 9.05
N ALA A 98 -11.10 -7.57 8.17
CA ALA A 98 -10.87 -7.48 6.73
C ALA A 98 -11.54 -6.25 6.09
N VAL A 99 -10.69 -5.44 5.45
CA VAL A 99 -10.86 -4.05 4.97
C VAL A 99 -11.84 -3.89 3.79
N LEU A 100 -12.15 -4.95 3.05
CA LEU A 100 -12.74 -4.81 1.71
C LEU A 100 -14.24 -4.42 1.64
N PRO A 101 -15.13 -4.77 2.58
CA PRO A 101 -16.56 -4.40 2.47
C PRO A 101 -16.85 -2.96 2.92
N VAL A 102 -15.97 -2.34 3.73
CA VAL A 102 -16.26 -1.04 4.36
C VAL A 102 -16.10 0.13 3.41
N ILE A 103 -15.14 0.01 2.49
CA ILE A 103 -14.73 1.10 1.61
C ILE A 103 -15.61 1.18 0.37
N THR A 104 -16.19 0.04 -0.04
CA THR A 104 -16.90 -0.15 -1.32
C THR A 104 -18.41 0.04 -1.23
N GLN A 105 -19.02 0.01 -0.05
CA GLN A 105 -20.49 0.08 0.08
C GLN A 105 -20.95 1.13 1.09
N ARG A 106 -21.86 2.04 0.67
CA ARG A 106 -22.57 3.01 1.54
C ARG A 106 -23.23 2.37 2.78
N ALA A 107 -23.36 1.05 2.82
CA ALA A 107 -24.03 0.28 3.86
C ALA A 107 -23.09 -0.32 4.92
N ALA A 108 -21.78 -0.12 4.83
CA ALA A 108 -20.85 -0.76 5.76
C ALA A 108 -20.65 -0.02 7.09
N ALA A 109 -21.35 1.10 7.30
CA ALA A 109 -21.50 1.72 8.61
C ALA A 109 -22.09 0.76 9.66
N SER A 110 -22.74 -0.33 9.23
CA SER A 110 -23.43 -1.28 10.11
C SER A 110 -22.56 -2.45 10.61
N ARG A 111 -21.30 -2.60 10.16
CA ARG A 111 -20.48 -3.80 10.44
C ARG A 111 -19.19 -3.56 11.20
N CYS A 112 -18.78 -2.32 11.45
CA CYS A 112 -17.69 -2.06 12.39
C CYS A 112 -18.26 -2.16 13.81
N SER A 113 -17.90 -3.21 14.54
CA SER A 113 -18.01 -3.20 16.00
C SER A 113 -17.23 -1.97 16.48
N PHE A 114 -17.94 -0.96 16.99
CA PHE A 114 -17.38 0.33 17.40
C PHE A 114 -16.33 0.13 18.51
N GLY A 115 -15.07 -0.03 18.13
CA GLY A 115 -13.94 0.22 19.02
C GLY A 115 -13.90 1.72 19.32
N SER A 116 -14.28 2.13 20.53
CA SER A 116 -14.30 3.52 21.06
C SER A 116 -15.15 4.54 20.26
N ALA A 117 -16.02 5.28 20.96
CA ALA A 117 -16.88 6.32 20.37
C ALA A 117 -16.11 7.41 19.58
N GLU A 118 -14.83 7.61 19.90
CA GLU A 118 -13.96 8.62 19.31
C GLU A 118 -13.51 8.25 17.88
N ARG A 119 -13.09 7.00 17.66
CA ARG A 119 -12.74 6.49 16.32
C ARG A 119 -13.90 6.56 15.35
N SER A 120 -15.09 6.34 15.87
CA SER A 120 -16.29 6.32 15.05
C SER A 120 -16.76 7.69 14.60
N ARG A 121 -16.50 8.72 15.41
CA ARG A 121 -16.64 10.11 14.97
C ARG A 121 -15.63 10.43 13.87
N ALA A 122 -14.39 9.95 13.99
CA ALA A 122 -13.35 10.17 12.97
C ALA A 122 -13.73 9.52 11.61
N VAL A 123 -14.23 8.28 11.62
CA VAL A 123 -14.73 7.60 10.41
C VAL A 123 -15.86 8.39 9.75
N ALA A 124 -16.83 8.89 10.52
CA ALA A 124 -17.96 9.66 9.99
C ALA A 124 -17.51 10.97 9.32
N VAL A 125 -16.53 11.68 9.91
CA VAL A 125 -15.96 12.91 9.34
C VAL A 125 -15.24 12.61 8.02
N LEU A 126 -14.41 11.58 7.99
CA LEU A 126 -13.65 11.19 6.79
C LEU A 126 -14.56 10.79 5.62
N LEU A 127 -15.60 10.01 5.89
CA LEU A 127 -16.59 9.62 4.88
C LEU A 127 -17.34 10.83 4.32
N SER A 128 -17.76 11.75 5.20
CA SER A 128 -18.42 13.00 4.79
C SER A 128 -17.53 13.84 3.87
N ASN A 129 -16.26 14.02 4.24
CA ASN A 129 -15.31 14.80 3.45
C ASN A 129 -14.97 14.12 2.11
N ARG A 130 -14.85 12.79 2.09
CA ARG A 130 -14.67 12.01 0.85
C ARG A 130 -15.84 12.17 -0.10
N CYS A 131 -17.07 12.05 0.39
CA CYS A 131 -18.27 12.26 -0.41
C CYS A 131 -18.34 13.67 -0.98
N ALA A 132 -18.04 14.70 -0.18
CA ALA A 132 -17.99 16.07 -0.65
C ALA A 132 -16.93 16.28 -1.75
N ALA A 133 -15.77 15.63 -1.64
CA ALA A 133 -14.71 15.69 -2.66
C ALA A 133 -15.16 15.04 -3.97
N LEU A 134 -15.77 13.86 -3.90
CA LEU A 134 -16.27 13.17 -5.09
C LEU A 134 -17.39 13.96 -5.78
N LEU A 135 -18.32 14.55 -5.03
CA LEU A 135 -19.37 15.39 -5.58
C LEU A 135 -18.80 16.61 -6.32
N ARG A 136 -17.80 17.28 -5.74
CA ARG A 136 -17.10 18.40 -6.40
C ARG A 136 -16.33 17.97 -7.64
N LEU A 137 -15.69 16.80 -7.60
CA LEU A 137 -15.00 16.24 -8.77
C LEU A 137 -15.98 15.97 -9.92
N LEU A 138 -17.14 15.39 -9.63
CA LEU A 138 -18.17 15.12 -10.63
C LEU A 138 -18.74 16.43 -11.19
N ALA A 139 -19.01 17.42 -10.35
CA ALA A 139 -19.46 18.74 -10.80
C ALA A 139 -18.40 19.44 -11.68
N TYR A 140 -17.12 19.32 -11.35
CA TYR A 140 -16.02 19.89 -12.14
C TYR A 140 -15.80 19.18 -13.48
N ARG A 141 -16.11 17.87 -13.57
CA ARG A 141 -16.03 17.10 -14.81
C ARG A 141 -17.25 17.27 -15.73
N ALA A 142 -18.35 17.79 -15.19
CA ALA A 142 -19.60 18.02 -15.94
C ALA A 142 -19.75 19.47 -16.46
N ALA A 143 -18.84 20.37 -16.06
CA ALA A 143 -18.72 21.74 -16.54
C ALA A 143 -17.68 21.83 -17.65
#